data_AF-A0AAV8XXW8-F1
#
_entry.id   AF-A0AAV8XXW8-F1
#
_cell.length_a   1.000
_cell.length_b   1.000
_cell.length_c   1.000
_cell.angle_alpha   90.00
_cell.angle_beta   90.00
_cell.angle_gamma   90.00
#
_symmetry.space_group_name_H-M   'P 1'
#
loop_
_entity.id
_entity.type
_entity.pdbx_description
1 polymer ?
#
loop_
_entity_poly.entity_id
_entity_poly.type
_entity_poly.pdbx_seq_one_letter_code
_entity_poly.pdbx_strand_id
1 'polypeptide(L)'
;MRGTAMGKSLSPFIANLFMSKFETEAKDKFEYFPRGWFRYVDDVFAVFDTKTISLDNFVAKLNNRFSTIKFTYEMEHNKQLPFLDVLVIRNSENKKETATLKYIPNDSHHPFQHKMASFNFLIHRLLNFPLSKERV
;
A
#
# COMPACT_ATOMS: atom_id res chain seq x y z
N MET A 1 -21.61 20.88 3.36
CA MET A 1 -20.71 20.87 2.19
C MET A 1 -19.70 22.01 2.37
N ARG A 2 -18.46 21.72 2.74
CA ARG A 2 -17.34 22.66 2.66
C ARG A 2 -16.11 21.87 2.22
N GLY A 3 -16.02 21.64 0.92
CA GLY A 3 -14.77 21.22 0.29
C GLY A 3 -13.81 22.40 0.31
N THR A 4 -12.55 22.14 0.61
CA THR A 4 -11.50 23.14 0.53
C THR A 4 -10.96 23.19 -0.90
N ALA A 5 -10.84 24.39 -1.46
CA ALA A 5 -10.34 24.56 -2.82
C ALA A 5 -8.85 24.15 -2.90
N MET A 6 -8.52 23.32 -3.89
CA MET A 6 -7.18 22.73 -4.13
C MET A 6 -6.08 23.77 -4.47
N GLY A 7 -6.38 25.07 -4.45
CA GLY A 7 -5.48 26.16 -4.84
C GLY A 7 -4.93 27.04 -3.72
N LYS A 8 -5.28 26.79 -2.44
CA LYS A 8 -4.71 27.52 -1.30
C LYS A 8 -3.54 26.74 -0.71
N SER A 9 -2.34 27.33 -0.65
CA SER A 9 -1.09 26.69 -0.21
C SER A 9 -1.17 25.98 1.14
N LEU A 10 -2.02 26.43 2.06
CA LEU A 10 -2.19 25.85 3.40
C LEU A 10 -3.29 24.79 3.51
N SER A 11 -4.21 24.73 2.55
CA SER A 11 -5.38 23.85 2.62
C SER A 11 -5.03 22.35 2.64
N PRO A 12 -4.14 21.84 1.75
CA PRO A 12 -3.74 20.43 1.76
C PRO A 12 -3.05 20.03 3.07
N PHE A 13 -2.31 20.95 3.68
CA PHE A 13 -1.65 20.71 4.96
C PHE A 13 -2.66 20.52 6.09
N ILE A 14 -3.66 21.40 6.19
CA ILE A 14 -4.71 21.30 7.21
C ILE A 14 -5.56 20.03 6.99
N ALA A 15 -5.88 19.70 5.73
CA ALA A 15 -6.58 18.46 5.40
C ALA A 15 -5.78 17.22 5.83
N ASN A 16 -4.47 17.19 5.53
CA ASN A 16 -3.58 16.11 5.96
C ASN A 16 -3.49 15.99 7.48
N LEU A 17 -3.39 17.10 8.20
CA LEU A 17 -3.34 17.10 9.67
C LEU A 17 -4.64 16.56 10.27
N PHE A 18 -5.79 16.98 9.72
CA PHE A 18 -7.09 16.48 10.14
C PHE A 18 -7.21 14.97 9.90
N MET A 19 -6.83 14.50 8.70
CA MET A 19 -6.87 13.08 8.34
C MET A 19 -5.91 12.24 9.19
N SER A 20 -4.72 12.77 9.51
CA SER A 20 -3.78 12.07 10.40
C SER A 20 -4.34 11.89 11.80
N LYS A 21 -4.93 12.94 12.39
CA LYS A 21 -5.59 12.85 13.70
C LYS A 21 -6.77 11.88 13.66
N PHE A 22 -7.55 11.93 12.59
CA PHE A 22 -8.66 11.00 12.35
C PHE A 22 -8.20 9.54 12.36
N GLU A 23 -7.12 9.23 11.65
CA GLU A 23 -6.57 7.87 11.54
C GLU A 23 -6.08 7.36 12.89
N THR A 24 -5.41 8.21 13.68
CA THR A 24 -4.97 7.87 15.04
C THR A 24 -6.16 7.55 15.93
N GLU A 25 -7.20 8.40 15.94
CA GLU A 25 -8.39 8.16 16.74
C GLU A 25 -9.15 6.90 16.31
N ALA A 26 -9.22 6.63 15.01
CA ALA A 26 -9.84 5.41 14.48
C ALA A 26 -9.07 4.16 14.92
N LYS A 27 -7.74 4.21 14.88
CA LYS A 27 -6.87 3.11 15.32
C LYS A 27 -6.98 2.82 16.82
N ASP A 28 -7.13 3.86 17.64
CA ASP A 28 -7.24 3.69 19.09
C ASP A 28 -8.63 3.24 19.55
N LYS A 29 -9.69 3.63 18.83
CA LYS A 29 -11.08 3.39 19.24
C LYS A 29 -11.71 2.15 18.62
N PHE A 30 -11.23 1.71 17.45
CA PHE A 30 -11.77 0.51 16.83
C PHE A 30 -11.06 -0.73 17.35
N GLU A 31 -11.86 -1.72 17.76
CA GLU A 31 -11.39 -3.04 18.17
C GLU A 31 -10.53 -3.71 17.09
N TYR A 32 -10.76 -3.37 15.82
CA TYR A 32 -9.93 -3.78 14.72
C TYR A 32 -9.62 -2.64 13.78
N PHE A 33 -8.36 -2.60 13.36
CA PHE A 33 -7.86 -1.72 12.32
C PHE A 33 -7.19 -2.54 11.21
N PRO A 34 -7.22 -2.09 9.94
CA PRO A 34 -6.61 -2.82 8.84
C PRO A 34 -5.14 -3.16 9.08
N ARG A 35 -4.71 -4.33 8.59
CA ARG A 35 -3.32 -4.81 8.73
C ARG A 35 -2.33 -3.88 8.03
N GLY A 36 -2.76 -3.26 6.94
CA GLY A 36 -2.06 -2.17 6.28
C GLY A 36 -3.04 -1.03 6.01
N TRP A 37 -2.58 0.20 6.22
CA TRP A 37 -3.31 1.42 5.94
C TRP A 37 -2.33 2.43 5.35
N PHE A 38 -2.51 2.74 4.06
CA PHE A 38 -1.63 3.62 3.31
C PHE A 38 -2.48 4.71 2.66
N ARG A 39 -2.24 5.96 3.04
CA ARG A 39 -3.00 7.09 2.52
C ARG A 39 -2.17 7.91 1.54
N TYR A 40 -2.79 8.28 0.43
CA TYR A 40 -2.30 9.25 -0.54
C TYR A 40 -3.32 10.37 -0.67
N VAL A 41 -3.06 11.51 -0.03
CA VAL A 41 -3.99 12.66 0.04
C VAL A 41 -5.37 12.22 0.55
N ASP A 42 -6.34 12.05 -0.34
CA ASP A 42 -7.72 11.67 -0.04
C ASP A 42 -7.99 10.16 -0.25
N ASP A 43 -7.12 9.47 -0.99
CA ASP A 43 -7.28 8.03 -1.29
C ASP A 43 -6.57 7.16 -0.27
N VAL A 44 -7.22 6.07 0.14
CA VAL A 44 -6.68 5.11 1.11
C VAL A 44 -6.61 3.71 0.50
N PHE A 45 -5.42 3.13 0.50
CA PHE A 45 -5.21 1.72 0.26
C PHE A 45 -5.11 0.97 1.59
N ALA A 46 -6.03 0.05 1.83
CA ALA A 46 -6.11 -0.69 3.09
C ALA A 46 -6.21 -2.21 2.87
N VAL A 47 -5.55 -2.96 3.74
CA VAL A 47 -5.50 -4.44 3.69
C VAL A 47 -6.30 -5.00 4.86
N PHE A 48 -7.43 -5.62 4.53
CA PHE A 48 -8.36 -6.23 5.49
C PHE A 48 -8.30 -7.75 5.44
N ASP A 49 -8.59 -8.39 6.58
CA ASP A 49 -8.99 -9.79 6.61
C ASP A 49 -10.52 -9.89 6.52
N THR A 50 -11.00 -10.26 5.34
CA THR A 50 -12.45 -10.42 5.06
C THR A 50 -13.09 -11.55 5.85
N LYS A 51 -12.30 -12.49 6.41
CA LYS A 51 -12.85 -13.59 7.23
C LYS A 51 -13.20 -13.11 8.62
N THR A 52 -12.45 -12.15 9.15
CA THR A 52 -12.64 -11.63 10.49
C THR A 52 -13.70 -10.53 10.49
N ILE A 53 -13.72 -9.68 9.45
CA ILE A 53 -14.51 -8.44 9.45
C ILE A 53 -15.25 -8.20 8.16
N SER A 54 -16.51 -7.79 8.33
CA SER A 54 -17.31 -7.19 7.26
C SER A 54 -16.85 -5.76 7.02
N LEU A 55 -16.42 -5.49 5.78
CA LEU A 55 -16.02 -4.15 5.34
C LEU A 55 -17.17 -3.14 5.47
N ASP A 56 -18.40 -3.55 5.15
CA ASP A 56 -19.60 -2.71 5.27
C ASP A 56 -19.79 -2.21 6.70
N ASN A 57 -19.66 -3.10 7.69
CA ASN A 57 -19.77 -2.72 9.10
C ASN A 57 -18.66 -1.75 9.52
N PHE A 58 -17.45 -1.93 9.02
CA PHE A 58 -16.33 -1.04 9.30
C PHE A 58 -16.56 0.35 8.71
N VAL A 59 -16.96 0.43 7.44
CA VAL A 59 -17.25 1.70 6.76
C VAL A 59 -18.47 2.39 7.36
N ALA A 60 -19.50 1.64 7.77
CA ALA A 60 -20.64 2.17 8.50
C ALA A 60 -20.22 2.79 9.85
N LYS A 61 -19.34 2.11 10.61
CA LYS A 61 -18.79 2.65 11.87
C LYS A 61 -17.97 3.92 11.65
N LEU A 62 -17.12 3.95 10.62
CA LEU A 62 -16.36 5.14 10.21
C LEU A 62 -17.29 6.31 9.90
N ASN A 63 -18.28 6.08 9.03
CA ASN A 63 -19.23 7.12 8.59
C ASN A 63 -20.16 7.60 9.71
N ASN A 64 -20.55 6.72 10.64
CA ASN A 64 -21.36 7.09 11.79
C ASN A 64 -20.57 7.98 12.76
N ARG A 65 -19.31 7.62 13.01
CA ARG A 65 -18.45 8.35 13.95
C ARG A 65 -18.11 9.75 13.45
N PHE A 66 -17.99 9.91 12.13
CA PHE A 66 -17.53 11.14 11.51
C PHE A 66 -18.49 11.60 10.42
N SER A 67 -19.57 12.28 10.82
CA SER A 67 -20.60 12.79 9.90
C SER A 67 -20.09 13.82 8.86
N THR A 68 -18.87 14.33 9.06
CA THR A 68 -18.28 15.35 8.16
C THR A 68 -17.67 14.75 6.90
N ILE A 69 -17.21 13.49 6.95
CA ILE A 69 -16.54 12.80 5.84
C ILE A 69 -17.27 11.49 5.58
N LYS A 70 -17.54 11.20 4.30
CA LYS A 70 -18.14 9.93 3.87
C LYS A 70 -17.07 9.08 3.21
N PHE A 71 -16.73 7.97 3.85
CA PHE A 71 -15.90 6.91 3.31
C PHE A 71 -16.74 6.05 2.36
N THR A 72 -16.17 5.80 1.20
CA THR A 72 -16.60 4.80 0.23
C THR A 72 -15.43 3.88 -0.04
N TYR A 73 -15.69 2.70 -0.58
CA TYR A 73 -14.64 1.71 -0.81
C TYR A 73 -14.89 0.94 -2.09
N GLU A 74 -13.81 0.44 -2.67
CA GLU A 74 -13.83 -0.52 -3.76
C GLU A 74 -13.11 -1.78 -3.29
N MET A 75 -13.64 -2.95 -3.64
CA MET A 75 -13.01 -4.23 -3.30
C MET A 75 -12.14 -4.73 -4.44
N GLU A 76 -11.11 -5.48 -4.08
CA GLU A 76 -10.31 -6.22 -5.05
C GLU A 76 -11.19 -7.24 -5.77
N HIS A 77 -11.17 -7.20 -7.09
CA HIS A 77 -11.84 -8.17 -7.96
C HIS A 77 -10.80 -8.87 -8.82
N ASN A 78 -10.88 -10.21 -8.91
CA ASN A 78 -9.93 -11.02 -9.70
C ASN A 78 -8.44 -10.75 -9.39
N LYS A 79 -8.11 -10.52 -8.13
CA LYS A 79 -6.76 -10.17 -7.65
C LYS A 79 -6.23 -8.82 -8.15
N GLN A 80 -7.13 -7.93 -8.54
CA GLN A 80 -6.80 -6.62 -9.09
C GLN A 80 -7.60 -5.55 -8.37
N LEU A 81 -6.95 -4.42 -8.08
CA LEU A 81 -7.58 -3.24 -7.50
C LEU A 81 -7.02 -1.99 -8.17
N PRO A 82 -7.83 -1.18 -8.88
CA PRO A 82 -7.39 0.13 -9.32
C PRO A 82 -7.10 1.01 -8.10
N PHE A 83 -5.98 1.73 -8.12
CA PHE A 83 -5.62 2.70 -7.09
C PHE A 83 -4.84 3.85 -7.73
N LEU A 84 -5.40 5.07 -7.67
CA LEU A 84 -4.87 6.22 -8.41
C LEU A 84 -4.73 5.88 -9.92
N ASP A 85 -3.59 6.19 -10.52
CA ASP A 85 -3.28 5.90 -11.94
C ASP A 85 -2.62 4.52 -12.13
N VAL A 86 -2.68 3.62 -11.15
CA VAL A 86 -2.06 2.29 -11.22
C VAL A 86 -3.05 1.16 -10.92
N LEU A 87 -2.82 0.02 -11.58
CA LEU A 87 -3.54 -1.21 -11.29
C LEU A 87 -2.71 -2.08 -10.34
N VAL A 88 -3.17 -2.26 -9.12
CA VAL A 88 -2.52 -3.12 -8.13
C VAL A 88 -2.93 -4.56 -8.39
N ILE A 89 -1.98 -5.41 -8.78
CA ILE A 89 -2.23 -6.83 -9.07
C ILE A 89 -1.57 -7.69 -7.98
N ARG A 90 -2.36 -8.49 -7.28
CA ARG A 90 -1.88 -9.44 -6.28
C ARG A 90 -1.34 -10.69 -6.98
N ASN A 91 -0.03 -10.67 -7.27
CA ASN A 91 0.68 -11.84 -7.77
C ASN A 91 1.31 -12.64 -6.62
N SER A 92 1.25 -13.97 -6.68
CA SER A 92 1.99 -14.87 -5.78
C SER A 92 3.49 -14.93 -6.10
N GLU A 93 3.88 -14.46 -7.28
CA GLU A 93 5.28 -14.44 -7.71
C GLU A 93 5.92 -13.08 -7.42
N ASN A 94 6.98 -13.09 -6.61
CA ASN A 94 7.84 -11.92 -6.37
C ASN A 94 8.80 -11.68 -7.55
N LYS A 95 8.27 -11.73 -8.79
CA LYS A 95 9.00 -11.46 -10.02
C LYS A 95 8.17 -10.49 -10.85
N LYS A 96 8.78 -9.36 -11.20
CA LYS A 96 8.22 -8.52 -12.27
C LYS A 96 8.36 -9.30 -13.58
N GLU A 97 7.34 -9.26 -14.42
CA GLU A 97 7.40 -9.89 -15.75
C GLU A 97 8.56 -9.33 -16.59
N THR A 98 8.94 -8.08 -16.35
CA THR A 98 10.08 -7.39 -16.96
C THR A 98 11.44 -7.76 -16.36
N ALA A 99 11.50 -8.60 -15.32
CA ALA A 99 12.76 -9.02 -14.72
C ALA A 99 13.46 -10.04 -15.63
N THR A 100 14.21 -9.56 -16.63
CA THR A 100 14.95 -10.40 -17.58
C THR A 100 16.15 -11.13 -16.95
N LEU A 101 16.44 -10.91 -15.66
CA LEU A 101 17.58 -11.49 -14.93
C LEU A 101 18.93 -11.30 -15.68
N LYS A 102 19.07 -10.18 -16.40
CA LYS A 102 20.31 -9.82 -17.09
C LYS A 102 21.25 -9.14 -16.10
N TYR A 103 22.38 -9.80 -15.82
CA TYR A 103 23.46 -9.25 -15.02
C TYR A 103 24.61 -8.78 -15.90
N ILE A 104 25.45 -7.91 -15.33
CA ILE A 104 26.66 -7.43 -16.01
C ILE A 104 27.62 -8.62 -16.20
N PRO A 105 28.04 -8.92 -17.44
CA PRO A 105 29.01 -9.98 -17.70
C PRO A 105 30.35 -9.73 -16.99
N ASN A 106 30.99 -10.79 -16.50
CA ASN A 106 32.25 -10.68 -15.74
C ASN A 106 33.41 -10.13 -16.58
N ASP A 107 33.40 -10.40 -17.88
CA ASP A 107 34.36 -9.95 -18.89
C ASP A 107 34.14 -8.50 -19.34
N SER A 108 33.00 -7.89 -19.01
CA SER A 108 32.73 -6.49 -19.38
C SER A 108 33.67 -5.50 -18.67
N HIS A 109 33.91 -4.34 -19.27
CA HIS A 109 34.79 -3.29 -18.71
C HIS A 109 34.14 -2.45 -17.58
N HIS A 110 33.15 -3.00 -16.88
CA HIS A 110 32.49 -2.31 -15.77
C HIS A 110 33.30 -2.44 -14.46
N PRO A 111 33.24 -1.43 -13.57
CA PRO A 111 33.81 -1.51 -12.23
C PRO A 111 33.36 -2.77 -11.47
N PHE A 112 34.29 -3.37 -10.74
CA PHE A 112 34.06 -4.59 -9.97
C PHE A 112 32.89 -4.47 -8.98
N GLN A 113 32.71 -3.28 -8.40
CA GLN A 113 31.62 -2.99 -7.45
C GLN A 113 30.23 -3.20 -8.05
N HIS A 114 30.00 -2.82 -9.32
CA HIS A 114 28.69 -3.00 -9.98
C HIS A 114 28.39 -4.47 -10.32
N LYS A 115 29.45 -5.23 -10.66
CA LYS A 115 29.35 -6.69 -10.87
C LYS A 115 29.00 -7.40 -9.55
N MET A 116 29.70 -7.05 -8.47
CA MET A 116 29.44 -7.59 -7.13
C MET A 116 28.09 -7.16 -6.56
N ALA A 117 27.60 -5.96 -6.88
CA ALA A 117 26.29 -5.50 -6.40
C ALA A 117 25.15 -6.43 -6.83
N SER A 118 25.19 -6.96 -8.07
CA SER A 118 24.21 -7.92 -8.56
C SER A 118 24.26 -9.25 -7.78
N PHE A 119 25.47 -9.73 -7.48
CA PHE A 119 25.68 -10.96 -6.69
C PHE A 119 25.23 -10.78 -5.24
N ASN A 120 25.65 -9.69 -4.59
CA ASN A 120 25.26 -9.37 -3.22
C ASN A 120 23.74 -9.20 -3.10
N PHE A 121 23.09 -8.58 -4.09
CA PHE A 121 21.64 -8.49 -4.17
C PHE A 121 20.98 -9.88 -4.22
N LEU A 122 21.53 -10.83 -4.97
CA LEU A 122 21.01 -12.21 -5.05
C LEU A 122 21.15 -12.96 -3.72
N ILE A 123 22.29 -12.83 -3.04
CA ILE A 123 22.50 -13.42 -1.71
C ILE A 123 21.55 -12.80 -0.69
N HIS A 124 21.47 -11.46 -0.67
CA HIS A 124 20.53 -10.75 0.19
C HIS A 124 19.08 -11.14 -0.10
N ARG A 125 18.73 -11.38 -1.38
CA ARG A 125 17.42 -11.84 -1.78
C ARG A 125 17.13 -13.25 -1.25
N LEU A 126 18.09 -14.16 -1.38
CA LEU A 126 17.96 -15.55 -0.91
C LEU A 126 17.72 -15.61 0.60
N LEU A 127 18.40 -14.77 1.37
CA LEU A 127 18.31 -14.77 2.84
C LEU A 127 17.04 -14.09 3.37
N ASN A 128 16.54 -13.05 2.69
CA ASN A 128 15.45 -12.23 3.22
C ASN A 128 14.08 -12.50 2.58
N PHE A 129 14.03 -13.13 1.41
CA PHE A 129 12.77 -13.44 0.72
C PHE A 129 12.60 -14.95 0.59
N PRO A 130 11.64 -15.57 1.32
CA PRO A 130 11.39 -16.99 1.20
C PRO A 130 10.86 -17.33 -0.20
N LEU A 131 11.42 -18.38 -0.80
CA LEU A 131 10.97 -18.95 -2.08
C LEU A 131 9.81 -19.94 -1.91
N SER A 132 9.50 -20.36 -0.67
CA SER A 132 8.41 -21.29 -0.38
C SER A 132 7.08 -20.57 -0.16
N LYS A 133 5.98 -21.21 -0.57
CA LYS A 133 4.60 -20.72 -0.44
C LYS A 133 4.03 -20.81 0.98
N GLU A 134 4.83 -21.16 1.98
CA GLU A 134 4.35 -21.39 3.34
C GLU A 134 4.40 -20.10 4.16
N ARG A 135 3.37 -19.28 3.96
CA ARG A 135 2.81 -18.40 4.99
C ARG A 135 1.33 -18.26 4.73
N VAL A 136 0.57 -19.23 5.26
CA VAL A 136 -0.89 -19.16 5.45
C VAL A 136 -1.17 -18.30 6.68
#